data_AF-A0A6N9E0F2-F1
#
_entry.id   AF-A0A6N9E0F2-F1
#
_cell.length_a   1.000
_cell.length_b   1.000
_cell.length_c   1.000
_cell.angle_alpha   90.00
_cell.angle_beta   90.00
_cell.angle_gamma   90.00
#
_symmetry.space_group_name_H-M   'P 1'
#
loop_
_entity.id
_entity.type
_entity.pdbx_description
1 polymer ?
#
loop_
_entity_poly.entity_id
_entity_poly.type
_entity_poly.pdbx_seq_one_letter_code
_entity_poly.pdbx_strand_id
1 'polypeptide(L)'
;MRLQNDGVHEKQVAWPDRNWVCGRTTEGPDCSIGPDENGRCRVTMECVPVQEGTQWHCSRIAGGPCEDGPLPDGTCCNAVPRCQPIPSLLAVRRRMTFWLSMVTIGLSLLFLSGLQESAFFSPGELTVGHGASAGTCTDCHSAAHGSLAGWVSVLGASGTREETGKLCLRCHNLGERAFEAHGRPTKELAAVTERLIRTSVSTDVPFFLEVASWVPGVMPTKGEPLACPTCHREHRGKNFNLTAMDGPQCQTCHAKVFSGLADGHPSFSGYPYKRRTRIAFDHTSHIGKHFHGKFEKDAPTTCVACHGPDDDGQTMRTGTFKNVCASCHAEQIEGVGRSGAKGFAFLRLPGLDLETLQEHGVSVGEWPADANVEDGLTPFMELLLGTDPALAEDLAILSGFDDFTDLSDATDEEIAAVGRIVWAVKRLVYNLVMRGQQEIVNRLQATTDLDTRKFADLVGQLPAEVIHAAQQQWLPHLAMELSGSEAGETLVRLEDYEGEQETRMDREREKRMMIGG
;
A
#
# COMPACT_ATOMS: atom_id res chain seq x y z
N MET A 1 -6.78 -27.39 97.52
CA MET A 1 -6.79 -27.75 96.09
C MET A 1 -5.33 -27.92 95.68
N ARG A 2 -4.84 -29.17 95.68
CA ARG A 2 -3.50 -29.53 95.17
C ARG A 2 -3.59 -29.49 93.65
N LEU A 3 -2.73 -28.73 92.98
CA LEU A 3 -2.50 -28.88 91.56
C LEU A 3 -1.08 -29.40 91.38
N GLN A 4 -1.01 -30.54 90.71
CA GLN A 4 0.16 -31.35 90.42
C GLN A 4 1.16 -30.59 89.55
N ASN A 5 2.42 -30.87 89.83
CA ASN A 5 3.59 -30.39 89.11
C ASN A 5 3.78 -31.34 87.92
N ASP A 6 3.17 -31.01 86.77
CA ASP A 6 3.35 -31.77 85.54
C ASP A 6 4.70 -31.38 84.92
N GLY A 7 5.62 -32.34 84.92
CA GLY A 7 6.96 -32.21 84.37
C GLY A 7 6.95 -31.78 82.92
N VAL A 8 7.41 -30.55 82.67
CA VAL A 8 7.70 -30.05 81.33
C VAL A 8 8.93 -30.81 80.80
N HIS A 9 8.69 -31.82 79.97
CA HIS A 9 9.69 -32.28 79.02
C HIS A 9 9.90 -31.16 78.00
N GLU A 10 10.86 -30.29 78.28
CA GLU A 10 11.33 -29.25 77.38
C GLU A 10 11.92 -29.95 76.13
N LYS A 11 11.12 -30.01 75.05
CA LYS A 11 11.56 -30.48 73.74
C LYS A 11 12.75 -29.63 73.32
N GLN A 12 13.93 -30.25 73.33
CA GLN A 12 15.17 -29.63 72.92
C GLN A 12 15.04 -29.03 71.51
N VAL A 13 15.60 -27.82 71.40
CA VAL A 13 15.60 -26.88 70.28
C VAL A 13 15.78 -27.57 68.93
N ALA A 14 14.75 -27.54 68.08
CA ALA A 14 14.89 -27.78 66.66
C ALA A 14 15.76 -26.66 66.07
N TRP A 15 16.97 -26.97 65.61
CA TRP A 15 17.91 -26.01 65.00
C TRP A 15 17.42 -25.62 63.59
N PRO A 16 16.73 -24.48 63.40
CA PRO A 16 15.93 -24.24 62.20
C PRO A 16 16.78 -24.06 60.94
N ASP A 17 18.03 -23.60 61.08
CA ASP A 17 18.87 -23.21 59.96
C ASP A 17 19.89 -24.26 59.52
N ARG A 18 19.84 -25.49 60.05
CA ARG A 18 20.82 -26.53 59.71
C ARG A 18 20.37 -27.39 58.52
N ASN A 19 21.33 -27.75 57.66
CA ASN A 19 21.10 -28.62 56.50
C ASN A 19 20.87 -30.09 56.88
N TRP A 20 21.30 -30.49 58.08
CA TRP A 20 21.25 -31.86 58.58
C TRP A 20 20.61 -31.90 59.96
N VAL A 21 19.81 -32.92 60.22
CA VAL A 21 19.20 -33.21 61.52
C VAL A 21 19.58 -34.62 61.98
N CYS A 22 19.45 -34.89 63.28
CA CYS A 22 19.71 -36.21 63.84
C CYS A 22 18.74 -37.24 63.22
N GLY A 23 19.22 -38.36 62.71
CA GLY A 23 18.35 -39.43 62.17
C GLY A 23 17.62 -40.25 63.23
N ARG A 24 17.81 -39.97 64.53
CA ARG A 24 17.16 -40.68 65.65
C ARG A 24 15.85 -40.06 66.12
N THR A 25 15.36 -39.02 65.44
CA THR A 25 14.10 -38.33 65.75
C THR A 25 12.89 -39.27 65.86
N THR A 26 12.96 -40.48 65.28
CA THR A 26 11.91 -41.51 65.36
C THR A 26 12.09 -42.53 66.49
N GLU A 27 13.28 -42.61 67.09
CA GLU A 27 13.66 -43.65 68.08
C GLU A 27 13.91 -43.07 69.50
N GLY A 28 13.95 -41.74 69.65
CA GLY A 28 14.16 -41.09 70.95
C GLY A 28 14.39 -39.57 70.84
N PRO A 29 14.71 -38.90 71.97
CA PRO A 29 15.02 -37.46 71.96
C PRO A 29 16.27 -37.16 71.13
N ASP A 30 16.30 -35.97 70.54
CA ASP A 30 17.41 -35.49 69.72
C ASP A 30 18.73 -35.48 70.50
N CYS A 31 19.85 -35.66 69.78
CA CYS A 31 21.15 -35.46 70.39
C CYS A 31 21.41 -33.96 70.61
N SER A 32 21.92 -33.60 71.79
CA SER A 32 22.12 -32.20 72.19
C SER A 32 23.09 -31.41 71.29
N ILE A 33 24.01 -32.09 70.59
CA ILE A 33 25.06 -31.47 69.77
C ILE A 33 24.62 -31.33 68.29
N GLY A 34 23.79 -32.25 67.80
CA GLY A 34 23.43 -32.37 66.39
C GLY A 34 24.60 -32.80 65.47
N PRO A 35 24.31 -33.08 64.19
CA PRO A 35 25.33 -33.34 63.18
C PRO A 35 26.12 -32.08 62.80
N ASP A 36 27.29 -32.26 62.18
CA ASP A 36 28.06 -31.17 61.57
C ASP A 36 27.47 -30.71 60.21
N GLU A 37 28.07 -29.68 59.60
CA GLU A 37 27.65 -29.15 58.30
C GLU A 37 27.76 -30.16 57.15
N ASN A 38 28.60 -31.19 57.32
CA ASN A 38 28.85 -32.25 56.35
C ASN A 38 27.97 -33.50 56.57
N GLY A 39 27.05 -33.47 57.54
CA GLY A 39 26.17 -34.59 57.83
C GLY A 39 26.84 -35.73 58.60
N ARG A 40 27.87 -35.44 59.41
CA ARG A 40 28.53 -36.42 60.30
C ARG A 40 28.02 -36.28 61.72
N CYS A 41 27.73 -37.43 62.36
CA CYS A 41 27.40 -37.47 63.77
C CYS A 41 28.65 -37.10 64.60
N ARG A 42 28.51 -36.10 65.47
CA ARG A 42 29.59 -35.62 66.35
C ARG A 42 29.61 -36.30 67.72
N VAL A 43 28.56 -37.06 68.05
CA VAL A 43 28.42 -37.71 69.34
C VAL A 43 29.03 -39.11 69.26
N THR A 44 30.07 -39.35 70.07
CA THR A 44 30.69 -40.67 70.22
C THR A 44 30.49 -41.25 71.62
N MET A 45 30.32 -40.38 72.64
CA MET A 45 30.19 -40.76 74.05
C MET A 45 29.00 -40.05 74.70
N GLU A 46 28.50 -40.60 75.81
CA GLU A 46 27.31 -40.08 76.51
C GLU A 46 27.54 -38.74 77.23
N CYS A 47 28.78 -38.44 77.63
CA CYS A 47 29.17 -37.14 78.19
C CYS A 47 30.62 -36.79 77.84
N VAL A 48 30.98 -35.53 78.10
CA VAL A 48 32.36 -35.02 78.02
C VAL A 48 32.83 -34.80 79.46
N PRO A 49 33.66 -35.67 80.06
CA PRO A 49 34.11 -35.48 81.43
C PRO A 49 34.85 -34.15 81.62
N VAL A 50 34.62 -33.50 82.76
CA VAL A 50 35.29 -32.26 83.17
C VAL A 50 36.32 -32.60 84.23
N GLN A 51 37.53 -32.05 84.10
CA GLN A 51 38.60 -32.26 85.07
C GLN A 51 38.48 -31.23 86.19
N GLU A 52 38.29 -31.71 87.43
CA GLU A 52 38.35 -30.89 88.63
C GLU A 52 39.53 -31.39 89.49
N GLY A 53 40.61 -30.63 89.54
CA GLY A 53 41.85 -31.05 90.19
C GLY A 53 42.50 -32.24 89.48
N THR A 54 42.72 -33.35 90.19
CA THR A 54 43.30 -34.59 89.64
C THR A 54 42.25 -35.64 89.25
N GLN A 55 40.96 -35.35 89.42
CA GLN A 55 39.87 -36.29 89.15
C GLN A 55 39.02 -35.82 87.98
N TRP A 56 38.56 -36.79 87.20
CA TRP A 56 37.61 -36.58 86.10
C TRP A 56 36.19 -36.83 86.60
N HIS A 57 35.28 -35.91 86.28
CA HIS A 57 33.87 -36.01 86.63
C HIS A 57 33.00 -36.01 85.37
N CYS A 58 32.07 -36.96 85.26
CA CYS A 58 31.12 -37.02 84.13
C CYS A 58 30.13 -35.85 84.20
N SER A 59 30.06 -35.02 83.15
CA SER A 59 29.13 -33.89 83.07
C SER A 59 27.92 -34.19 82.16
N ARG A 60 27.09 -35.17 82.53
CA ARG A 60 25.85 -35.48 81.78
C ARG A 60 24.84 -34.34 81.90
N ILE A 61 24.25 -33.93 80.77
CA ILE A 61 23.21 -32.88 80.71
C ILE A 61 21.95 -33.29 81.50
N ALA A 62 21.62 -34.59 81.54
CA ALA A 62 20.48 -35.13 82.29
C ALA A 62 20.74 -35.29 83.81
N GLY A 63 21.94 -34.96 84.29
CA GLY A 63 22.34 -35.05 85.71
C GLY A 63 22.77 -36.46 86.15
N GLY A 64 23.91 -36.55 86.85
CA GLY A 64 24.41 -37.75 87.53
C GLY A 64 25.66 -38.40 86.90
N PRO A 65 26.58 -38.98 87.72
CA PRO A 65 27.79 -39.65 87.23
C PRO A 65 27.44 -40.92 86.45
N CYS A 66 28.24 -41.29 85.43
CA CYS A 66 28.18 -42.62 84.80
C CYS A 66 28.33 -43.71 85.87
N GLU A 67 27.62 -44.84 85.74
CA GLU A 67 27.71 -45.94 86.72
C GLU A 67 29.16 -46.37 86.96
N ASP A 68 29.97 -46.44 85.89
CA ASP A 68 31.38 -46.83 85.94
C ASP A 68 32.37 -45.65 85.97
N GLY A 69 31.88 -44.41 85.88
CA GLY A 69 32.71 -43.19 85.85
C GLY A 69 33.56 -43.02 84.57
N PRO A 70 34.31 -41.90 84.45
CA PRO A 70 35.19 -41.66 83.32
C PRO A 70 36.49 -42.49 83.41
N LEU A 71 37.05 -42.85 82.26
CA LEU A 71 38.34 -43.50 82.14
C LEU A 71 39.48 -42.57 82.60
N PRO A 72 40.65 -43.11 82.99
CA PRO A 72 41.79 -42.32 83.48
C PRO A 72 42.31 -41.28 82.47
N ASP A 73 42.02 -41.47 81.18
CA ASP A 73 42.37 -40.57 80.08
C ASP A 73 41.37 -39.43 79.86
N GLY A 74 40.31 -39.36 80.67
CA GLY A 74 39.27 -38.35 80.58
C GLY A 74 38.17 -38.67 79.57
N THR A 75 38.11 -39.90 79.02
CA THR A 75 37.02 -40.33 78.14
C THR A 75 35.88 -40.98 78.93
N CYS A 76 34.63 -40.81 78.50
CA CYS A 76 33.48 -41.45 79.14
C CYS A 76 33.43 -42.94 78.80
N CYS A 77 33.15 -43.82 79.77
CA CYS A 77 33.06 -45.28 79.55
C CYS A 77 31.88 -45.69 78.64
N ASN A 78 30.84 -44.85 78.54
CA ASN A 78 29.62 -45.16 77.79
C ASN A 78 29.71 -44.65 76.35
N ALA A 79 30.02 -45.57 75.44
CA ALA A 79 29.97 -45.32 74.00
C ALA A 79 28.52 -45.26 73.52
N VAL A 80 28.16 -44.18 72.83
CA VAL A 80 26.82 -44.03 72.21
C VAL A 80 26.95 -44.43 70.74
N PRO A 81 26.07 -45.31 70.23
CA PRO A 81 26.10 -45.65 68.82
C PRO A 81 25.90 -44.36 68.00
N ARG A 82 26.61 -44.21 66.88
CA ARG A 82 26.47 -43.03 66.01
C ARG A 82 25.09 -43.02 65.37
N CYS A 83 24.44 -41.86 65.29
CA CYS A 83 23.26 -41.71 64.44
C CYS A 83 23.66 -41.54 62.98
N GLN A 84 22.76 -41.85 62.05
CA GLN A 84 22.91 -41.53 60.63
C GLN A 84 22.16 -40.22 60.36
N PRO A 85 22.83 -39.08 60.18
CA PRO A 85 22.15 -37.81 59.96
C PRO A 85 21.34 -37.82 58.66
N ILE A 86 20.14 -37.24 58.71
CA ILE A 86 19.25 -37.10 57.56
C ILE A 86 19.17 -35.62 57.15
N PRO A 87 19.02 -35.30 55.85
CA PRO A 87 18.86 -33.93 55.41
C PRO A 87 17.57 -33.32 55.98
N SER A 88 17.62 -32.06 56.39
CA SER A 88 16.45 -31.35 56.91
C SER A 88 15.41 -31.09 55.81
N LEU A 89 14.13 -30.90 56.19
CA LEU A 89 13.08 -30.54 55.23
C LEU A 89 13.41 -29.26 54.44
N LEU A 90 14.12 -28.30 55.05
CA LEU A 90 14.59 -27.10 54.38
C LEU A 90 15.70 -27.41 53.36
N ALA A 91 16.65 -28.29 53.69
CA ALA A 91 17.69 -28.72 52.75
C ALA A 91 17.10 -29.49 51.57
N VAL A 92 16.11 -30.35 51.82
CA VAL A 92 15.38 -31.06 50.77
C VAL A 92 14.60 -30.07 49.88
N ARG A 93 13.84 -29.15 50.47
CA ARG A 93 13.09 -28.12 49.72
C ARG A 93 14.01 -27.21 48.89
N ARG A 94 15.13 -26.72 49.46
CA ARG A 94 16.11 -25.90 48.73
C ARG A 94 16.72 -26.65 47.55
N ARG A 95 17.10 -27.92 47.74
CA ARG A 95 17.59 -28.77 46.65
C ARG A 95 16.51 -28.98 45.58
N MET A 96 15.27 -29.28 45.97
CA MET A 96 14.16 -29.42 45.03
C MET A 96 13.88 -28.13 44.26
N THR A 97 13.83 -26.97 44.92
CA THR A 97 13.62 -25.68 44.26
C THR A 97 14.76 -25.34 43.30
N PHE A 98 16.02 -25.59 43.69
CA PHE A 98 17.16 -25.38 42.82
C PHE A 98 17.11 -26.27 41.57
N TRP A 99 16.87 -27.58 41.74
CA TRP A 99 16.73 -28.51 40.62
C TRP A 99 15.52 -28.20 39.74
N LEU A 100 14.38 -27.87 40.34
CA LEU A 100 13.19 -27.46 39.59
C LEU A 100 13.47 -26.19 38.77
N SER A 101 14.16 -25.20 39.36
CA SER A 101 14.55 -23.96 38.65
C SER A 101 15.51 -24.26 37.49
N MET A 102 16.52 -25.12 37.71
CA MET A 102 17.43 -25.57 36.65
C MET A 102 16.70 -26.34 35.54
N VAL A 103 15.75 -27.21 35.89
CA VAL A 103 14.92 -27.94 34.92
C VAL A 103 14.00 -26.99 34.18
N THR A 104 13.39 -26.00 34.83
CA THR A 104 12.56 -24.98 34.17
C THR A 104 13.40 -24.11 33.24
N ILE A 105 14.57 -23.62 33.68
CA ILE A 105 15.49 -22.87 32.83
C ILE A 105 15.97 -23.73 31.66
N GLY A 106 16.34 -24.98 31.91
CA GLY A 106 16.78 -25.93 30.89
C GLY A 106 15.68 -26.26 29.89
N LEU A 107 14.45 -26.50 30.36
CA LEU A 107 13.29 -26.72 29.51
C LEU A 107 12.91 -25.46 28.74
N SER A 108 12.98 -24.27 29.34
CA SER A 108 12.77 -23.00 28.63
C SER A 108 13.83 -22.78 27.56
N LEU A 109 15.10 -23.05 27.85
CA LEU A 109 16.20 -22.99 26.88
C LEU A 109 16.04 -24.04 25.78
N LEU A 110 15.60 -25.26 26.11
CA LEU A 110 15.30 -26.32 25.14
C LEU A 110 14.06 -26.03 24.31
N PHE A 111 13.02 -25.42 24.88
CA PHE A 111 11.84 -24.95 24.13
C PHE A 111 12.23 -23.79 23.21
N LEU A 112 13.06 -22.86 23.69
CA LEU A 112 13.62 -21.76 22.90
C LEU A 112 14.56 -22.28 21.79
N SER A 113 15.35 -23.34 22.03
CA SER A 113 16.25 -23.91 21.03
C SER A 113 15.54 -24.86 20.06
N GLY A 114 14.54 -25.61 20.53
CA GLY A 114 13.79 -26.60 19.76
C GLY A 114 12.69 -26.00 18.88
N LEU A 115 12.27 -24.76 19.14
CA LEU A 115 11.29 -24.07 18.32
C LEU A 115 11.87 -23.35 17.10
N GLN A 116 13.20 -23.14 16.98
CA GLN A 116 13.73 -22.24 15.97
C GLN A 116 15.16 -22.58 15.50
N GLU A 117 15.32 -23.68 14.75
CA GLU A 117 16.32 -23.64 13.69
C GLU A 117 15.78 -22.75 12.57
N SER A 118 16.40 -21.57 12.41
CA SER A 118 16.16 -20.49 11.44
C SER A 118 15.28 -19.29 11.85
N ALA A 119 14.15 -19.42 12.54
CA ALA A 119 13.19 -18.28 12.61
C ALA A 119 13.54 -17.11 13.56
N PHE A 120 14.45 -17.26 14.54
CA PHE A 120 14.83 -16.15 15.44
C PHE A 120 15.99 -15.32 14.91
N PHE A 121 16.87 -15.92 14.11
CA PHE A 121 18.07 -15.28 13.54
C PHE A 121 18.00 -15.07 12.03
N SER A 122 17.13 -15.80 11.33
CA SER A 122 16.78 -15.52 9.93
C SER A 122 15.51 -14.68 9.89
N PRO A 123 15.50 -13.55 9.18
CA PRO A 123 14.30 -12.69 9.06
C PRO A 123 13.12 -13.34 8.31
N GLY A 124 13.22 -14.62 7.94
CA GLY A 124 12.26 -15.39 7.17
C GLY A 124 12.69 -15.54 5.70
N GLU A 125 11.91 -16.30 4.92
CA GLU A 125 12.16 -16.42 3.48
C GLU A 125 11.90 -15.09 2.75
N LEU A 126 12.81 -14.72 1.86
CA LEU A 126 12.64 -13.57 0.96
C LEU A 126 11.52 -13.84 -0.05
N THR A 127 10.85 -12.78 -0.51
CA THR A 127 9.94 -12.90 -1.66
C THR A 127 10.74 -13.31 -2.90
N VAL A 128 10.07 -13.93 -3.90
CA VAL A 128 10.73 -14.41 -5.12
C VAL A 128 11.58 -13.30 -5.79
N GLY A 129 11.09 -12.06 -5.79
CA GLY A 129 11.82 -10.91 -6.35
C GLY A 129 13.08 -10.53 -5.57
N HIS A 130 13.08 -10.61 -4.24
CA HIS A 130 14.25 -10.28 -3.41
C HIS A 130 15.26 -11.43 -3.34
N GLY A 131 14.79 -12.69 -3.36
CA GLY A 131 15.66 -13.87 -3.37
C GLY A 131 16.48 -14.04 -4.65
N ALA A 132 15.99 -13.49 -5.77
CA ALA A 132 16.71 -13.51 -7.05
C ALA A 132 17.67 -12.31 -7.23
N SER A 133 17.49 -11.22 -6.48
CA SER A 133 18.24 -9.97 -6.67
C SER A 133 19.33 -9.72 -5.63
N ALA A 134 19.25 -10.33 -4.44
CA ALA A 134 20.29 -10.24 -3.41
C ALA A 134 21.26 -11.42 -3.47
N GLY A 135 22.57 -11.15 -3.56
CA GLY A 135 23.63 -12.16 -3.61
C GLY A 135 24.31 -12.41 -2.26
N THR A 136 24.26 -11.44 -1.35
CA THR A 136 24.89 -11.51 -0.02
C THR A 136 24.01 -10.89 1.06
N CYS A 137 24.24 -11.25 2.33
CA CYS A 137 23.50 -10.67 3.46
C CYS A 137 23.73 -9.14 3.59
N THR A 138 24.91 -8.66 3.17
CA THR A 138 25.29 -7.24 3.19
C THR A 138 24.54 -6.39 2.18
N ASP A 139 23.89 -7.02 1.19
CA ASP A 139 23.05 -6.28 0.23
C ASP A 139 21.81 -5.67 0.90
N CYS A 140 21.38 -6.27 2.02
CA CYS A 140 20.20 -5.83 2.77
C CYS A 140 20.49 -5.46 4.23
N HIS A 141 21.60 -5.90 4.82
CA HIS A 141 21.92 -5.64 6.23
C HIS A 141 23.23 -4.86 6.37
N SER A 142 23.14 -3.58 6.76
CA SER A 142 24.33 -2.74 6.96
C SER A 142 25.26 -3.26 8.08
N ALA A 143 24.68 -3.92 9.09
CA ALA A 143 25.40 -4.49 10.23
C ALA A 143 26.13 -5.82 9.93
N ALA A 144 25.89 -6.44 8.76
CA ALA A 144 26.52 -7.72 8.39
C ALA A 144 28.02 -7.59 8.02
N HIS A 145 28.58 -6.38 8.07
CA HIS A 145 30.00 -6.09 7.84
C HIS A 145 30.92 -6.33 9.06
N GLY A 146 30.39 -6.67 10.26
CA GLY A 146 31.16 -6.71 11.52
C GLY A 146 31.31 -8.08 12.19
N SER A 147 32.28 -8.17 13.11
CA SER A 147 32.56 -9.33 13.99
C SER A 147 31.33 -9.74 14.84
N LEU A 148 31.44 -10.81 15.64
CA LEU A 148 30.36 -11.30 16.53
C LEU A 148 29.70 -10.17 17.38
N ALA A 149 30.44 -9.12 17.71
CA ALA A 149 29.92 -7.93 18.41
C ALA A 149 28.95 -7.07 17.57
N GLY A 150 29.14 -7.02 16.25
CA GLY A 150 28.25 -6.34 15.30
C GLY A 150 26.91 -7.06 15.11
N TRP A 151 26.88 -8.39 15.31
CA TRP A 151 25.63 -9.15 15.32
C TRP A 151 24.84 -8.95 16.62
N VAL A 152 25.52 -8.78 17.76
CA VAL A 152 24.87 -8.51 19.05
C VAL A 152 24.21 -7.13 19.09
N SER A 153 24.77 -6.12 18.40
CA SER A 153 24.16 -4.78 18.33
C SER A 153 22.88 -4.72 17.49
N VAL A 154 22.66 -5.68 16.57
CA VAL A 154 21.42 -5.83 15.79
C VAL A 154 20.22 -6.18 16.67
N LEU A 155 20.44 -6.85 17.81
CA LEU A 155 19.37 -7.20 18.75
C LEU A 155 18.90 -6.02 19.62
N GLY A 156 19.69 -4.95 19.72
CA GLY A 156 19.45 -3.86 20.67
C GLY A 156 19.31 -2.44 20.10
N ALA A 157 19.70 -2.17 18.85
CA ALA A 157 19.83 -0.79 18.37
C ALA A 157 18.83 -0.39 17.28
N SER A 158 18.03 0.65 17.59
CA SER A 158 17.19 1.39 16.64
C SER A 158 17.97 2.19 15.59
N GLY A 159 19.28 2.43 15.80
CA GLY A 159 20.14 3.25 14.93
C GLY A 159 20.53 2.62 13.60
N THR A 160 20.20 1.35 13.35
CA THR A 160 20.55 0.63 12.12
C THR A 160 19.49 0.71 11.02
N ARG A 161 18.30 1.26 11.32
CA ARG A 161 17.12 1.15 10.44
C ARG A 161 17.18 2.07 9.21
N GLU A 162 17.58 3.32 9.39
CA GLU A 162 17.70 4.28 8.27
C GLU A 162 18.86 3.89 7.33
N GLU A 163 20.02 3.53 7.90
CA GLU A 163 21.18 3.05 7.15
C GLU A 163 20.86 1.78 6.33
N THR A 164 20.12 0.85 6.93
CA THR A 164 19.62 -0.33 6.23
C THR A 164 18.63 0.04 5.13
N GLY A 165 17.74 1.01 5.38
CA GLY A 165 16.80 1.51 4.38
C GLY A 165 17.48 2.12 3.15
N LYS A 166 18.64 2.78 3.31
CA LYS A 166 19.43 3.31 2.18
C LYS A 166 19.94 2.22 1.23
N LEU A 167 20.13 0.99 1.72
CA LEU A 167 20.49 -0.14 0.87
C LEU A 167 19.33 -0.53 -0.07
N CYS A 168 18.09 -0.45 0.40
CA CYS A 168 16.89 -0.71 -0.42
C CYS A 168 16.81 0.25 -1.61
N LEU A 169 17.20 1.52 -1.42
CA LEU A 169 17.14 2.55 -2.44
C LEU A 169 18.18 2.41 -3.57
N ARG A 170 19.13 1.47 -3.44
CA ARG A 170 20.05 1.13 -4.55
C ARG A 170 19.31 0.48 -5.71
N CYS A 171 18.20 -0.20 -5.43
CA CYS A 171 17.37 -0.86 -6.43
C CYS A 171 15.97 -0.25 -6.53
N HIS A 172 15.46 0.39 -5.47
CA HIS A 172 14.16 1.06 -5.45
C HIS A 172 14.29 2.59 -5.56
N ASN A 173 13.70 3.19 -6.59
CA ASN A 173 13.63 4.65 -6.71
C ASN A 173 12.26 5.18 -6.23
N LEU A 174 12.24 5.73 -5.02
CA LEU A 174 11.06 6.33 -4.38
C LEU A 174 11.19 7.87 -4.25
N GLY A 175 12.16 8.47 -4.96
CA GLY A 175 12.45 9.90 -4.91
C GLY A 175 13.13 10.36 -3.62
N GLU A 176 13.31 11.69 -3.48
CA GLU A 176 14.07 12.30 -2.37
C GLU A 176 13.39 12.14 -1.00
N ARG A 177 12.08 11.86 -0.99
CA ARG A 177 11.25 11.74 0.22
C ARG A 177 10.93 10.29 0.58
N ALA A 178 11.78 9.35 0.16
CA ALA A 178 11.56 7.91 0.33
C ALA A 178 11.39 7.43 1.79
N PHE A 179 11.94 8.16 2.77
CA PHE A 179 11.83 7.85 4.20
C PHE A 179 10.77 8.68 4.92
N GLU A 180 10.02 9.50 4.20
CA GLU A 180 8.96 10.32 4.77
C GLU A 180 7.61 9.60 4.65
N ALA A 181 6.84 9.59 5.74
CA ALA A 181 5.52 8.98 5.72
C ALA A 181 4.65 9.63 4.64
N HIS A 182 4.06 8.83 3.76
CA HIS A 182 3.27 9.31 2.62
C HIS A 182 4.02 10.33 1.72
N GLY A 183 5.35 10.32 1.70
CA GLY A 183 6.16 11.25 0.91
C GLY A 183 6.04 12.72 1.35
N ARG A 184 5.64 12.96 2.60
CA ARG A 184 5.36 14.29 3.16
C ARG A 184 6.39 14.73 4.19
N PRO A 185 6.86 15.99 4.16
CA PRO A 185 7.78 16.50 5.16
C PRO A 185 7.25 16.30 6.58
N THR A 186 8.11 15.84 7.49
CA THR A 186 7.74 15.55 8.88
C THR A 186 7.09 16.74 9.60
N LYS A 187 7.48 17.97 9.24
CA LYS A 187 6.88 19.22 9.75
C LYS A 187 5.43 19.41 9.30
N GLU A 188 5.10 19.08 8.05
CA GLU A 188 3.73 19.16 7.54
C GLU A 188 2.85 18.11 8.23
N LEU A 189 3.34 16.87 8.34
CA LEU A 189 2.66 15.78 9.04
C LEU A 189 2.40 16.09 10.51
N ALA A 190 3.36 16.72 11.19
CA ALA A 190 3.21 17.15 12.58
C ALA A 190 2.09 18.20 12.72
N ALA A 191 2.02 19.16 11.80
CA ALA A 191 0.96 20.18 11.79
C ALA A 191 -0.43 19.58 11.53
N VAL A 192 -0.53 18.61 10.62
CA VAL A 192 -1.77 17.88 10.35
C VAL A 192 -2.20 17.05 11.55
N THR A 193 -1.27 16.34 12.18
CA THR A 193 -1.52 15.52 13.38
C THR A 193 -2.01 16.37 14.54
N GLU A 194 -1.37 17.51 14.82
CA GLU A 194 -1.78 18.46 15.87
C GLU A 194 -3.19 19.00 15.61
N ARG A 195 -3.50 19.34 14.36
CA ARG A 195 -4.84 19.79 13.95
C ARG A 195 -5.89 18.70 14.21
N LEU A 196 -5.62 17.47 13.79
CA LEU A 196 -6.55 16.35 13.92
C LEU A 196 -6.76 15.92 15.37
N ILE A 197 -5.72 15.95 16.21
CA ILE A 197 -5.84 15.68 17.65
C ILE A 197 -6.84 16.64 18.31
N ARG A 198 -6.83 17.91 17.91
CA ARG A 198 -7.72 18.95 18.48
C ARG A 198 -9.18 18.85 18.05
N THR A 199 -9.47 18.26 16.90
CA THR A 199 -10.82 18.26 16.30
C THR A 199 -11.56 16.93 16.39
N SER A 200 -10.92 15.83 16.77
CA SER A 200 -11.53 14.50 16.74
C SER A 200 -11.92 13.99 18.12
N VAL A 201 -13.17 13.53 18.26
CA VAL A 201 -13.73 12.86 19.45
C VAL A 201 -12.95 11.56 19.70
N SER A 202 -12.57 11.26 20.95
CA SER A 202 -11.84 10.03 21.26
C SER A 202 -12.75 8.81 21.14
N THR A 203 -12.33 7.83 20.36
CA THR A 203 -12.86 6.46 20.39
C THR A 203 -12.05 5.60 21.35
N ASP A 204 -12.67 4.56 21.90
CA ASP A 204 -12.00 3.60 22.78
C ASP A 204 -10.86 2.90 22.03
N VAL A 205 -9.65 2.99 22.58
CA VAL A 205 -8.45 2.36 22.03
C VAL A 205 -8.38 0.91 22.53
N PRO A 206 -8.08 -0.07 21.67
CA PRO A 206 -7.87 -1.44 22.14
C PRO A 206 -6.72 -1.52 23.15
N PHE A 207 -6.96 -2.17 24.30
CA PHE A 207 -6.01 -2.26 25.43
C PHE A 207 -4.58 -2.68 25.04
N PHE A 208 -4.42 -3.56 24.05
CA PHE A 208 -3.10 -4.02 23.61
C PHE A 208 -2.26 -2.90 22.93
N LEU A 209 -2.91 -1.97 22.22
CA LEU A 209 -2.26 -0.81 21.60
C LEU A 209 -1.85 0.23 22.65
N GLU A 210 -2.67 0.39 23.69
CA GLU A 210 -2.35 1.26 24.83
C GLU A 210 -1.08 0.78 25.56
N VAL A 211 -0.98 -0.52 25.84
CA VAL A 211 0.23 -1.11 26.46
C VAL A 211 1.45 -1.03 25.54
N ALA A 212 1.29 -1.25 24.23
CA ALA A 212 2.38 -1.18 23.26
C ALA A 212 3.01 0.22 23.16
N SER A 213 2.21 1.28 23.38
CA SER A 213 2.68 2.67 23.35
C SER A 213 3.69 3.03 24.45
N TRP A 214 3.75 2.24 25.53
CA TRP A 214 4.67 2.47 26.65
C TRP A 214 6.05 1.83 26.45
N VAL A 215 6.22 1.01 25.40
CA VAL A 215 7.48 0.32 25.09
C VAL A 215 8.31 1.17 24.12
N PRO A 216 9.48 1.69 24.52
CA PRO A 216 10.32 2.50 23.65
C PRO A 216 10.76 1.73 22.39
N GLY A 217 10.55 2.31 21.21
CA GLY A 217 10.99 1.75 19.93
C GLY A 217 10.04 0.73 19.28
N VAL A 218 8.86 0.49 19.88
CA VAL A 218 7.79 -0.33 19.26
C VAL A 218 6.92 0.50 18.32
N MET A 219 6.61 1.74 18.69
CA MET A 219 5.93 2.70 17.81
C MET A 219 6.92 3.79 17.37
N PRO A 220 6.86 4.25 16.10
CA PRO A 220 7.71 5.33 15.63
C PRO A 220 7.38 6.63 16.39
N THR A 221 8.40 7.35 16.81
CA THR A 221 8.21 8.60 17.54
C THR A 221 7.86 9.74 16.58
N LYS A 222 7.17 10.78 17.09
CA LYS A 222 6.72 11.92 16.28
C LYS A 222 7.92 12.61 15.61
N GLY A 223 7.92 12.63 14.27
CA GLY A 223 8.87 13.41 13.48
C GLY A 223 10.15 12.68 13.08
N GLU A 224 10.26 11.38 13.35
CA GLU A 224 11.37 10.56 12.85
C GLU A 224 11.07 9.98 11.46
N PRO A 225 12.11 9.82 10.60
CA PRO A 225 11.97 9.14 9.31
C PRO A 225 11.52 7.68 9.49
N LEU A 226 10.64 7.23 8.61
CA LEU A 226 10.21 5.83 8.55
C LEU A 226 11.21 5.04 7.72
N ALA A 227 11.98 4.18 8.38
CA ALA A 227 12.80 3.23 7.68
C ALA A 227 11.93 2.21 6.92
N CYS A 228 12.34 1.85 5.69
CA CYS A 228 11.69 0.82 4.87
C CYS A 228 11.34 -0.49 5.62
N PRO A 229 12.22 -1.05 6.49
CA PRO A 229 11.89 -2.25 7.26
C PRO A 229 10.73 -2.09 8.25
N THR A 230 10.28 -0.88 8.59
CA THR A 230 9.12 -0.67 9.46
C THR A 230 7.86 -1.27 8.85
N CYS A 231 7.59 -1.02 7.56
CA CYS A 231 6.45 -1.61 6.86
C CYS A 231 6.79 -2.97 6.23
N HIS A 232 8.00 -3.14 5.67
CA HIS A 232 8.36 -4.39 4.96
C HIS A 232 8.45 -5.61 5.88
N ARG A 233 8.63 -5.44 7.20
CA ARG A 233 8.55 -6.56 8.15
C ARG A 233 7.17 -7.21 8.21
N GLU A 234 6.12 -6.48 7.83
CA GLU A 234 4.73 -6.92 7.88
C GLU A 234 4.33 -7.73 6.64
N HIS A 235 5.15 -7.71 5.58
CA HIS A 235 4.85 -8.32 4.27
C HIS A 235 5.76 -9.51 3.93
N ARG A 236 6.22 -10.26 4.93
CA ARG A 236 7.20 -11.35 4.76
C ARG A 236 6.61 -12.61 4.13
N GLY A 237 7.44 -13.34 3.37
CA GLY A 237 7.15 -14.67 2.83
C GLY A 237 6.89 -14.71 1.33
N LYS A 238 7.26 -15.84 0.69
CA LYS A 238 7.24 -16.04 -0.77
C LYS A 238 5.90 -15.73 -1.45
N ASN A 239 4.79 -15.88 -0.73
CA ASN A 239 3.43 -15.75 -1.23
C ASN A 239 2.61 -14.66 -0.52
N PHE A 240 3.25 -13.72 0.18
CA PHE A 240 2.50 -12.67 0.89
C PHE A 240 1.72 -11.79 -0.09
N ASN A 241 0.42 -11.58 0.17
CA ASN A 241 -0.39 -10.68 -0.64
C ASN A 241 -0.10 -9.23 -0.22
N LEU A 242 0.72 -8.53 -1.01
CA LEU A 242 1.08 -7.12 -0.80
C LEU A 242 -0.11 -6.14 -0.82
N THR A 243 -1.30 -6.58 -1.23
CA THR A 243 -2.53 -5.76 -1.24
C THR A 243 -3.43 -5.99 -0.02
N ALA A 244 -3.13 -6.97 0.82
CA ALA A 244 -3.86 -7.22 2.05
C ALA A 244 -3.21 -6.44 3.20
N MET A 245 -3.87 -5.35 3.64
CA MET A 245 -3.56 -4.65 4.89
C MET A 245 -4.80 -4.65 5.78
N ASP A 246 -4.63 -4.97 7.06
CA ASP A 246 -5.67 -4.85 8.07
C ASP A 246 -5.67 -3.45 8.73
N GLY A 247 -6.79 -3.07 9.34
CA GLY A 247 -6.93 -1.77 10.00
C GLY A 247 -5.90 -1.51 11.12
N PRO A 248 -5.58 -2.51 11.98
CA PRO A 248 -4.56 -2.37 13.02
C PRO A 248 -3.14 -2.04 12.51
N GLN A 249 -2.72 -2.55 11.35
CA GLN A 249 -1.41 -2.24 10.76
C GLN A 249 -1.21 -0.74 10.51
N CYS A 250 -2.25 -0.03 10.09
CA CYS A 250 -2.19 1.43 9.92
C CYS A 250 -1.97 2.18 11.24
N GLN A 251 -2.39 1.60 12.37
CA GLN A 251 -2.30 2.24 13.69
C GLN A 251 -0.89 2.24 14.27
N THR A 252 -0.04 1.34 13.81
CA THR A 252 1.34 1.19 14.30
C THR A 252 2.16 2.47 14.07
N CYS A 253 1.83 3.26 13.04
CA CYS A 253 2.53 4.51 12.72
C CYS A 253 1.72 5.77 13.01
N HIS A 254 0.41 5.68 13.23
CA HIS A 254 -0.44 6.84 13.46
C HIS A 254 -0.44 7.25 14.93
N ALA A 255 -0.13 8.53 15.20
CA ALA A 255 -0.08 9.08 16.55
C ALA A 255 -1.46 9.15 17.25
N LYS A 256 -2.56 9.05 16.49
CA LYS A 256 -3.91 8.90 17.03
C LYS A 256 -4.48 7.57 16.55
N VAL A 257 -4.71 6.67 17.50
CA VAL A 257 -5.25 5.33 17.27
C VAL A 257 -6.78 5.38 17.25
N PHE A 258 -7.43 4.57 16.40
CA PHE A 258 -8.89 4.44 16.32
C PHE A 258 -9.32 2.96 16.28
N SER A 259 -10.58 2.66 16.60
CA SER A 259 -11.11 1.30 16.73
C SER A 259 -11.04 0.47 15.42
N GLY A 260 -11.12 1.12 14.26
CA GLY A 260 -10.98 0.49 12.94
C GLY A 260 -11.05 1.49 11.79
N LEU A 261 -10.45 1.14 10.63
CA LEU A 261 -10.34 2.05 9.47
C LEU A 261 -11.71 2.56 8.99
N ALA A 262 -12.74 1.73 9.08
CA ALA A 262 -14.10 2.11 8.72
C ALA A 262 -14.72 3.17 9.66
N ASP A 263 -14.30 3.22 10.93
CA ASP A 263 -14.93 4.05 11.97
C ASP A 263 -14.14 5.34 12.26
N GLY A 264 -12.84 5.36 11.94
CA GLY A 264 -11.94 6.46 12.30
C GLY A 264 -11.22 7.16 11.13
N HIS A 265 -11.31 6.61 9.91
CA HIS A 265 -10.68 7.21 8.73
C HIS A 265 -11.70 8.01 7.90
N PRO A 266 -11.39 9.26 7.48
CA PRO A 266 -12.22 10.00 6.53
C PRO A 266 -12.45 9.21 5.24
N SER A 267 -13.58 9.44 4.55
CA SER A 267 -13.84 8.75 3.28
C SER A 267 -12.74 9.08 2.25
N PHE A 268 -12.26 8.06 1.54
CA PHE A 268 -11.33 8.25 0.43
C PHE A 268 -12.06 8.93 -0.73
N SER A 269 -12.02 10.26 -0.80
CA SER A 269 -12.53 10.98 -1.96
C SER A 269 -11.48 10.92 -3.09
N GLY A 270 -11.72 10.08 -4.11
CA GLY A 270 -10.94 10.12 -5.37
C GLY A 270 -9.74 9.18 -5.48
N TYR A 271 -9.62 8.16 -4.64
CA TYR A 271 -8.49 7.23 -4.66
C TYR A 271 -8.69 6.00 -5.58
N PRO A 272 -7.70 5.58 -6.39
CA PRO A 272 -6.67 6.40 -7.06
C PRO A 272 -7.20 7.02 -8.37
N TYR A 273 -8.40 6.63 -8.82
CA TYR A 273 -9.10 7.23 -9.95
C TYR A 273 -10.62 7.20 -9.70
N LYS A 274 -11.36 8.27 -10.02
CA LYS A 274 -12.84 8.22 -10.09
C LYS A 274 -13.34 7.30 -11.22
N ARG A 275 -12.53 7.10 -12.26
CA ARG A 275 -12.80 6.23 -13.43
C ARG A 275 -11.47 5.71 -13.99
N ARG A 276 -11.37 4.42 -14.31
CA ARG A 276 -10.21 3.85 -15.02
C ARG A 276 -9.95 4.57 -16.36
N THR A 277 -8.70 4.57 -16.80
CA THR A 277 -8.32 4.99 -18.16
C THR A 277 -9.12 4.19 -19.19
N ARG A 278 -9.61 4.85 -20.26
CA ARG A 278 -10.41 4.20 -21.33
C ARG A 278 -9.60 3.23 -22.21
N ILE A 279 -8.28 3.16 -22.02
CA ILE A 279 -7.36 2.28 -22.74
C ILE A 279 -7.13 1.02 -21.88
N ALA A 280 -7.43 -0.15 -22.43
CA ALA A 280 -7.04 -1.43 -21.85
C ALA A 280 -5.54 -1.65 -22.12
N PHE A 281 -4.70 -1.32 -21.13
CA PHE A 281 -3.25 -1.34 -21.26
C PHE A 281 -2.62 -2.45 -20.40
N ASP A 282 -1.89 -3.37 -21.04
CA ASP A 282 -1.16 -4.46 -20.40
C ASP A 282 0.35 -4.15 -20.41
N HIS A 283 0.91 -3.87 -19.24
CA HIS A 283 2.33 -3.53 -19.07
C HIS A 283 3.26 -4.64 -19.57
N THR A 284 2.95 -5.90 -19.25
CA THR A 284 3.79 -7.05 -19.59
C THR A 284 3.81 -7.27 -21.10
N SER A 285 2.63 -7.23 -21.73
CA SER A 285 2.54 -7.38 -23.18
C SER A 285 3.16 -6.19 -23.91
N HIS A 286 2.95 -4.96 -23.43
CA HIS A 286 3.49 -3.78 -24.09
C HIS A 286 5.02 -3.76 -24.04
N ILE A 287 5.59 -3.88 -22.83
CA ILE A 287 7.03 -3.87 -22.62
C ILE A 287 7.67 -5.07 -23.34
N GLY A 288 7.13 -6.26 -23.11
CA GLY A 288 7.68 -7.52 -23.60
C GLY A 288 7.47 -7.80 -25.08
N LYS A 289 6.69 -7.02 -25.84
CA LYS A 289 6.50 -7.22 -27.29
C LYS A 289 6.92 -6.05 -28.16
N HIS A 290 6.94 -4.82 -27.65
CA HIS A 290 7.17 -3.64 -28.49
C HIS A 290 8.55 -2.99 -28.32
N PHE A 291 9.27 -3.28 -27.22
CA PHE A 291 10.63 -2.79 -27.01
C PHE A 291 11.69 -3.83 -27.41
N HIS A 292 11.68 -4.20 -28.69
CA HIS A 292 12.71 -5.05 -29.30
C HIS A 292 13.33 -4.38 -30.51
N GLY A 293 14.53 -4.80 -30.88
CA GLY A 293 15.23 -4.28 -32.06
C GLY A 293 15.49 -2.77 -31.94
N LYS A 294 14.92 -1.96 -32.84
CA LYS A 294 15.19 -0.52 -32.87
C LYS A 294 14.71 0.25 -31.63
N PHE A 295 13.74 -0.29 -30.89
CA PHE A 295 13.19 0.33 -29.68
C PHE A 295 13.74 -0.27 -28.37
N GLU A 296 14.69 -1.20 -28.45
CA GLU A 296 15.24 -1.87 -27.26
C GLU A 296 15.88 -0.87 -26.27
N LYS A 297 16.46 0.22 -26.79
CA LYS A 297 17.06 1.28 -25.98
C LYS A 297 16.05 2.23 -25.33
N ASP A 298 14.83 2.26 -25.85
CA ASP A 298 13.74 3.12 -25.36
C ASP A 298 12.90 2.40 -24.29
N ALA A 299 13.24 1.15 -23.96
CA ALA A 299 12.53 0.34 -22.98
C ALA A 299 12.50 1.04 -21.61
N PRO A 300 11.31 1.24 -21.01
CA PRO A 300 11.22 1.82 -19.68
C PRO A 300 11.84 0.84 -18.67
N THR A 301 12.94 1.25 -18.04
CA THR A 301 13.65 0.48 -17.02
C THR A 301 13.05 0.67 -15.63
N THR A 302 12.17 1.65 -15.47
CA THR A 302 11.53 1.99 -14.19
C THR A 302 10.07 2.40 -14.40
N CYS A 303 9.25 2.18 -13.36
CA CYS A 303 7.83 2.56 -13.38
C CYS A 303 7.64 4.08 -13.53
N VAL A 304 8.64 4.89 -13.12
CA VAL A 304 8.54 6.34 -13.15
C VAL A 304 8.62 6.95 -14.54
N ALA A 305 8.98 6.15 -15.54
CA ALA A 305 8.89 6.55 -16.95
C ALA A 305 7.44 6.86 -17.38
N CYS A 306 6.46 6.19 -16.77
CA CYS A 306 5.04 6.37 -17.07
C CYS A 306 4.22 6.86 -15.88
N HIS A 307 4.72 6.70 -14.65
CA HIS A 307 4.04 7.09 -13.41
C HIS A 307 4.79 8.19 -12.68
N GLY A 308 4.11 9.27 -12.32
CA GLY A 308 4.66 10.34 -11.48
C GLY A 308 3.89 10.45 -10.18
N PRO A 309 4.52 10.97 -9.10
CA PRO A 309 3.77 11.43 -7.95
C PRO A 309 2.77 12.52 -8.38
N ASP A 310 1.62 12.57 -7.72
CA ASP A 310 0.70 13.69 -7.86
C ASP A 310 1.25 14.97 -7.23
N ASP A 311 0.55 16.09 -7.45
CA ASP A 311 0.94 17.42 -6.96
C ASP A 311 1.16 17.45 -5.43
N ASP A 312 0.50 16.53 -4.74
CA ASP A 312 0.51 16.37 -3.30
C ASP A 312 1.47 15.29 -2.79
N GLY A 313 2.14 14.55 -3.69
CA GLY A 313 3.03 13.43 -3.40
C GLY A 313 2.35 12.20 -2.79
N GLN A 314 1.02 12.17 -2.71
CA GLN A 314 0.24 11.16 -1.99
C GLN A 314 -0.17 9.99 -2.88
N THR A 315 -0.25 10.19 -4.20
CA THR A 315 -0.63 9.14 -5.16
C THR A 315 0.28 9.10 -6.37
N MET A 316 0.32 7.95 -7.06
CA MET A 316 1.02 7.81 -8.34
C MET A 316 0.02 7.97 -9.48
N ARG A 317 0.17 9.02 -10.28
CA ARG A 317 -0.62 9.28 -11.49
C ARG A 317 0.12 8.76 -12.71
N THR A 318 -0.62 8.25 -13.70
CA THR A 318 -0.08 8.02 -15.05
C THR A 318 0.16 9.36 -15.75
N GLY A 319 1.27 9.51 -16.46
CA GLY A 319 1.53 10.67 -17.31
C GLY A 319 0.51 10.81 -18.45
N THR A 320 0.46 12.00 -19.06
CA THR A 320 -0.45 12.28 -20.18
C THR A 320 -0.02 11.57 -21.45
N PHE A 321 -0.95 11.32 -22.38
CA PHE A 321 -0.64 10.75 -23.70
C PHE A 321 0.50 11.52 -24.41
N LYS A 322 0.45 12.85 -24.37
CA LYS A 322 1.47 13.73 -24.95
C LYS A 322 2.87 13.44 -24.42
N ASN A 323 2.99 13.16 -23.13
CA ASN A 323 4.28 13.00 -22.47
C ASN A 323 4.79 11.55 -22.50
N VAL A 324 3.89 10.57 -22.53
CA VAL A 324 4.25 9.14 -22.35
C VAL A 324 4.15 8.34 -23.65
N CYS A 325 3.23 8.70 -24.54
CA CYS A 325 2.84 7.85 -25.68
C CYS A 325 3.16 8.49 -27.03
N ALA A 326 3.05 9.83 -27.13
CA ALA A 326 3.03 10.53 -28.40
C ALA A 326 4.31 10.37 -29.24
N SER A 327 5.48 10.26 -28.59
CA SER A 327 6.76 10.13 -29.30
C SER A 327 6.85 8.91 -30.23
N CYS A 328 6.05 7.87 -29.99
CA CYS A 328 6.01 6.67 -30.83
C CYS A 328 4.64 6.43 -31.49
N HIS A 329 3.55 6.87 -30.85
CA HIS A 329 2.20 6.57 -31.31
C HIS A 329 1.50 7.75 -32.01
N ALA A 330 1.93 9.00 -31.83
CA ALA A 330 1.26 10.14 -32.47
C ALA A 330 1.30 10.04 -33.99
N GLU A 331 2.48 9.84 -34.56
CA GLU A 331 2.65 9.66 -36.00
C GLU A 331 1.84 8.48 -36.57
N GLN A 332 1.68 7.40 -35.79
CA GLN A 332 0.86 6.25 -36.20
C GLN A 332 -0.62 6.59 -36.24
N ILE A 333 -1.09 7.39 -35.29
CA ILE A 333 -2.47 7.87 -35.20
C ILE A 333 -2.74 8.90 -36.31
N GLU A 334 -1.77 9.76 -36.59
CA GLU A 334 -1.83 10.79 -37.63
C GLU A 334 -1.58 10.22 -39.04
N GLY A 335 -1.18 8.95 -39.15
CA GLY A 335 -0.96 8.25 -40.42
C GLY A 335 0.32 8.65 -41.16
N VAL A 336 1.32 9.20 -40.47
CA VAL A 336 2.61 9.57 -41.05
C VAL A 336 3.35 8.33 -41.57
N GLY A 337 3.81 8.37 -42.82
CA GLY A 337 4.57 7.27 -43.46
C GLY A 337 3.75 6.18 -44.15
N ARG A 338 2.42 6.31 -44.23
CA ARG A 338 1.59 5.47 -45.10
C ARG A 338 1.59 6.01 -46.54
N SER A 339 1.86 5.14 -47.51
CA SER A 339 1.71 5.45 -48.94
C SER A 339 0.22 5.46 -49.31
N GLY A 340 -0.44 6.62 -49.20
CA GLY A 340 -1.87 6.82 -49.49
C GLY A 340 -2.57 7.74 -48.49
N ALA A 341 -3.91 7.73 -48.47
CA ALA A 341 -4.68 8.51 -47.50
C ALA A 341 -4.34 8.08 -46.05
N LYS A 342 -4.18 9.07 -45.16
CA LYS A 342 -3.79 8.89 -43.73
C LYS A 342 -4.78 8.04 -42.91
N GLY A 343 -5.88 7.61 -43.52
CA GLY A 343 -6.95 6.78 -43.01
C GLY A 343 -8.07 6.72 -44.07
N PHE A 344 -9.20 6.09 -43.76
CA PHE A 344 -10.43 6.28 -44.54
C PHE A 344 -11.24 7.40 -43.87
N ALA A 345 -11.57 8.46 -44.62
CA ALA A 345 -12.42 9.53 -44.11
C ALA A 345 -13.83 8.97 -43.89
N PHE A 346 -14.22 8.83 -42.62
CA PHE A 346 -15.55 8.33 -42.28
C PHE A 346 -16.59 9.44 -42.30
N LEU A 347 -16.30 10.57 -41.65
CA LEU A 347 -17.02 11.83 -41.77
C LEU A 347 -16.02 12.93 -42.15
N ARG A 348 -16.47 13.86 -43.00
CA ARG A 348 -15.70 15.03 -43.45
C ARG A 348 -16.68 16.15 -43.77
N LEU A 349 -16.24 17.40 -43.59
CA LEU A 349 -16.89 18.54 -44.22
C LEU A 349 -16.18 18.84 -45.55
N PRO A 350 -16.87 18.79 -46.70
CA PRO A 350 -16.28 19.22 -47.97
C PRO A 350 -15.97 20.71 -47.93
N GLY A 351 -14.99 21.14 -48.73
CA GLY A 351 -14.84 22.57 -49.00
C GLY A 351 -16.00 23.08 -49.85
N LEU A 352 -16.32 24.38 -49.73
CA LEU A 352 -17.46 24.99 -50.42
C LEU A 352 -17.04 26.29 -51.12
N ASP A 353 -17.51 26.47 -52.34
CA ASP A 353 -17.53 27.77 -53.02
C ASP A 353 -18.64 28.66 -52.43
N LEU A 354 -18.32 29.31 -51.32
CA LEU A 354 -19.27 30.17 -50.60
C LEU A 354 -19.68 31.40 -51.43
N GLU A 355 -18.82 31.87 -52.34
CA GLU A 355 -19.08 33.03 -53.19
C GLU A 355 -20.17 32.69 -54.21
N THR A 356 -19.98 31.63 -55.01
CA THR A 356 -20.99 31.20 -55.99
C THR A 356 -22.32 30.82 -55.33
N LEU A 357 -22.30 30.13 -54.18
CA LEU A 357 -23.53 29.82 -53.43
C LEU A 357 -24.29 31.10 -53.03
N GLN A 358 -23.58 32.12 -52.57
CA GLN A 358 -24.17 33.39 -52.16
C GLN A 358 -24.72 34.17 -53.36
N GLU A 359 -24.02 34.18 -54.51
CA GLU A 359 -24.46 34.83 -55.74
C GLU A 359 -25.78 34.23 -56.27
N HIS A 360 -25.94 32.91 -56.16
CA HIS A 360 -27.16 32.20 -56.53
C HIS A 360 -28.23 32.19 -55.42
N GLY A 361 -28.02 32.93 -54.33
CA GLY A 361 -28.99 33.10 -53.25
C GLY A 361 -29.17 31.86 -52.36
N VAL A 362 -28.21 30.93 -52.37
CA VAL A 362 -28.22 29.70 -51.56
C VAL A 362 -27.48 29.95 -50.25
N SER A 363 -28.25 30.03 -49.15
CA SER A 363 -27.67 30.19 -47.81
C SER A 363 -27.29 28.85 -47.20
N VAL A 364 -26.03 28.73 -46.77
CA VAL A 364 -25.50 27.53 -46.10
C VAL A 364 -25.24 27.70 -44.62
N GLY A 365 -25.40 28.90 -44.04
CA GLY A 365 -25.07 29.21 -42.64
C GLY A 365 -23.56 29.16 -42.35
N GLU A 366 -23.17 28.92 -41.10
CA GLU A 366 -21.78 28.77 -40.66
C GLU A 366 -21.15 27.55 -41.32
N TRP A 367 -20.02 27.76 -41.99
CA TRP A 367 -19.18 26.68 -42.51
C TRP A 367 -17.72 26.99 -42.20
N PRO A 368 -16.92 26.00 -41.74
CA PRO A 368 -15.55 26.25 -41.35
C PRO A 368 -14.69 26.69 -42.54
N ALA A 369 -14.00 27.83 -42.40
CA ALA A 369 -13.14 28.39 -43.44
C ALA A 369 -11.92 27.51 -43.76
N ASP A 370 -11.53 26.62 -42.85
CA ASP A 370 -10.47 25.62 -43.04
C ASP A 370 -10.96 24.32 -43.68
N ALA A 371 -12.28 24.18 -43.97
CA ALA A 371 -12.76 23.11 -44.84
C ALA A 371 -12.38 23.45 -46.29
N ASN A 372 -11.21 22.97 -46.71
CA ASN A 372 -10.65 23.17 -48.04
C ASN A 372 -10.35 21.84 -48.75
N VAL A 373 -11.09 20.79 -48.38
CA VAL A 373 -10.91 19.49 -49.01
C VAL A 373 -11.65 19.48 -50.34
N GLU A 374 -10.90 19.35 -51.43
CA GLU A 374 -11.41 19.28 -52.81
C GLU A 374 -12.37 18.09 -53.01
N ASP A 375 -12.12 16.98 -52.31
CA ASP A 375 -13.05 15.85 -52.35
C ASP A 375 -14.38 16.21 -51.64
N GLY A 376 -15.51 15.86 -52.26
CA GLY A 376 -16.85 15.99 -51.74
C GLY A 376 -17.18 15.12 -50.52
N LEU A 377 -18.41 14.62 -50.46
CA LEU A 377 -18.87 13.77 -49.35
C LEU A 377 -18.05 12.48 -49.26
N THR A 378 -17.98 11.90 -48.05
CA THR A 378 -17.43 10.55 -47.93
C THR A 378 -18.46 9.53 -48.45
N PRO A 379 -18.04 8.36 -48.98
CA PRO A 379 -18.97 7.31 -49.39
C PRO A 379 -19.92 6.88 -48.25
N PHE A 380 -19.46 7.01 -47.00
CA PHE A 380 -20.29 6.73 -45.83
C PHE A 380 -21.35 7.80 -45.60
N MET A 381 -21.04 9.08 -45.82
CA MET A 381 -22.01 10.17 -45.73
C MET A 381 -23.07 10.07 -46.84
N GLU A 382 -22.66 9.78 -48.08
CA GLU A 382 -23.59 9.52 -49.19
C GLU A 382 -24.57 8.40 -48.85
N LEU A 383 -24.06 7.28 -48.30
CA LEU A 383 -24.88 6.16 -47.86
C LEU A 383 -25.90 6.58 -46.78
N LEU A 384 -25.50 7.41 -45.80
CA LEU A 384 -26.39 7.84 -44.71
C LEU A 384 -27.40 8.92 -45.11
N LEU A 385 -27.04 9.78 -46.07
CA LEU A 385 -27.91 10.83 -46.57
C LEU A 385 -28.91 10.25 -47.58
N GLY A 386 -28.47 9.35 -48.46
CA GLY A 386 -29.30 8.69 -49.47
C GLY A 386 -30.38 7.74 -48.93
N THR A 387 -30.48 7.55 -47.61
CA THR A 387 -31.64 6.85 -47.02
C THR A 387 -32.92 7.68 -47.06
N ASP A 388 -32.79 9.01 -47.24
CA ASP A 388 -33.91 9.92 -47.49
C ASP A 388 -34.13 10.03 -49.02
N PRO A 389 -35.32 9.71 -49.55
CA PRO A 389 -35.59 9.78 -50.98
C PRO A 389 -35.30 11.15 -51.61
N ALA A 390 -35.57 12.25 -50.89
CA ALA A 390 -35.32 13.60 -51.41
C ALA A 390 -33.81 13.88 -51.53
N LEU A 391 -33.02 13.41 -50.57
CA LEU A 391 -31.56 13.55 -50.61
C LEU A 391 -30.93 12.55 -51.60
N ALA A 392 -31.54 11.39 -51.85
CA ALA A 392 -31.08 10.45 -52.86
C ALA A 392 -31.18 11.04 -54.27
N GLU A 393 -32.24 11.82 -54.55
CA GLU A 393 -32.37 12.59 -55.80
C GLU A 393 -31.29 13.67 -55.90
N ASP A 394 -31.06 14.44 -54.84
CA ASP A 394 -29.98 15.44 -54.78
C ASP A 394 -28.58 14.81 -55.00
N LEU A 395 -28.30 13.67 -54.37
CA LEU A 395 -27.05 12.93 -54.58
C LEU A 395 -26.91 12.39 -56.01
N ALA A 396 -28.02 12.04 -56.66
CA ALA A 396 -28.00 11.60 -58.06
C ALA A 396 -27.76 12.77 -59.03
N ILE A 397 -28.30 13.96 -58.75
CA ILE A 397 -27.99 15.19 -59.50
C ILE A 397 -26.49 15.46 -59.43
N LEU A 398 -25.89 15.30 -58.25
CA LEU A 398 -24.47 15.52 -58.01
C LEU A 398 -23.58 14.33 -58.43
N SER A 399 -24.14 13.27 -59.03
CA SER A 399 -23.37 12.07 -59.37
C SER A 399 -22.44 12.32 -60.57
N GLY A 400 -21.17 12.63 -60.28
CA GLY A 400 -20.16 13.08 -61.26
C GLY A 400 -19.64 14.49 -61.00
N PHE A 401 -20.15 15.15 -59.96
CA PHE A 401 -19.70 16.45 -59.48
C PHE A 401 -19.16 16.31 -58.05
N ASP A 402 -17.87 16.00 -57.95
CA ASP A 402 -17.23 15.64 -56.67
C ASP A 402 -16.50 16.81 -55.99
N ASP A 403 -16.35 17.95 -56.68
CA ASP A 403 -15.66 19.14 -56.18
C ASP A 403 -16.65 20.27 -55.86
N PHE A 404 -16.90 20.50 -54.58
CA PHE A 404 -17.79 21.57 -54.13
C PHE A 404 -17.05 22.91 -53.93
N THR A 405 -15.74 22.96 -54.15
CA THR A 405 -14.91 24.16 -53.99
C THR A 405 -14.90 25.08 -55.21
N ASP A 406 -15.32 24.58 -56.37
CA ASP A 406 -15.51 25.34 -57.60
C ASP A 406 -16.90 25.05 -58.19
N LEU A 407 -17.84 25.97 -57.98
CA LEU A 407 -19.21 25.84 -58.50
C LEU A 407 -19.43 26.70 -59.76
N SER A 408 -18.38 27.24 -60.37
CA SER A 408 -18.50 28.24 -61.44
C SER A 408 -19.16 27.72 -62.72
N ASP A 409 -18.96 26.43 -63.03
CA ASP A 409 -19.57 25.73 -64.17
C ASP A 409 -20.86 24.95 -63.79
N ALA A 410 -21.29 25.02 -62.52
CA ALA A 410 -22.45 24.28 -62.04
C ALA A 410 -23.78 24.93 -62.49
N THR A 411 -24.76 24.09 -62.79
CA THR A 411 -26.12 24.52 -63.10
C THR A 411 -26.86 25.00 -61.85
N ASP A 412 -27.89 25.82 -62.01
CA ASP A 412 -28.76 26.27 -60.89
C ASP A 412 -29.35 25.08 -60.10
N GLU A 413 -29.60 23.95 -60.77
CA GLU A 413 -30.11 22.73 -60.13
C GLU A 413 -29.06 22.06 -59.25
N GLU A 414 -27.81 21.98 -59.72
CA GLU A 414 -26.67 21.45 -58.97
C GLU A 414 -26.33 22.36 -57.77
N ILE A 415 -26.28 23.68 -57.97
CA ILE A 415 -26.01 24.65 -56.89
C ILE A 415 -27.09 24.55 -55.79
N ALA A 416 -28.36 24.43 -56.18
CA ALA A 416 -29.44 24.22 -55.23
C ALA A 416 -29.34 22.86 -54.50
N ALA A 417 -28.90 21.80 -55.19
CA ALA A 417 -28.66 20.49 -54.59
C ALA A 417 -27.51 20.53 -53.57
N VAL A 418 -26.40 21.20 -53.88
CA VAL A 418 -25.29 21.43 -52.94
C VAL A 418 -25.79 22.10 -51.66
N GLY A 419 -26.59 23.16 -51.78
CA GLY A 419 -27.19 23.83 -50.62
C GLY A 419 -28.02 22.88 -49.74
N ARG A 420 -28.87 22.03 -50.34
CA ARG A 420 -29.69 21.06 -49.60
C ARG A 420 -28.84 19.98 -48.94
N ILE A 421 -27.80 19.49 -49.62
CA ILE A 421 -26.84 18.53 -49.09
C ILE A 421 -26.07 19.12 -47.90
N VAL A 422 -25.61 20.36 -47.97
CA VAL A 422 -24.90 21.03 -46.86
C VAL A 422 -25.76 21.08 -45.60
N TRP A 423 -27.03 21.47 -45.71
CA TRP A 423 -27.97 21.42 -44.59
C TRP A 423 -28.26 19.98 -44.11
N ALA A 424 -28.25 19.01 -45.02
CA ALA A 424 -28.38 17.60 -44.65
C ALA A 424 -27.17 17.08 -43.87
N VAL A 425 -25.95 17.49 -44.23
CA VAL A 425 -24.72 17.21 -43.47
C VAL A 425 -24.79 17.81 -42.07
N LYS A 426 -25.23 19.07 -41.94
CA LYS A 426 -25.47 19.72 -40.64
C LYS A 426 -26.43 18.92 -39.76
N ARG A 427 -27.58 18.52 -40.32
CA ARG A 427 -28.57 17.68 -39.61
C ARG A 427 -28.00 16.31 -39.24
N LEU A 428 -27.20 15.70 -40.12
CA LEU A 428 -26.55 14.42 -39.83
C LEU A 428 -25.61 14.55 -38.63
N VAL A 429 -24.72 15.55 -38.61
CA VAL A 429 -23.80 15.80 -37.49
C VAL A 429 -24.58 16.04 -36.19
N TYR A 430 -25.62 16.87 -36.25
CA TYR A 430 -26.47 17.15 -35.08
C TYR A 430 -27.14 15.90 -34.53
N ASN A 431 -27.75 15.08 -35.40
CA ASN A 431 -28.42 13.85 -34.98
C ASN A 431 -27.43 12.82 -34.43
N LEU A 432 -26.21 12.74 -35.00
CA LEU A 432 -25.13 11.89 -34.46
C LEU A 432 -24.67 12.35 -33.08
N VAL A 433 -24.61 13.65 -32.81
CA VAL A 433 -24.31 14.18 -31.47
C VAL A 433 -25.44 13.84 -30.50
N MET A 434 -26.70 14.02 -30.90
CA MET A 434 -27.86 13.87 -30.00
C MET A 434 -28.24 12.42 -29.73
N ARG A 435 -28.11 11.53 -30.72
CA ARG A 435 -28.59 10.13 -30.65
C ARG A 435 -27.46 9.11 -30.76
N GLY A 436 -26.23 9.55 -31.04
CA GLY A 436 -25.08 8.67 -31.17
C GLY A 436 -25.26 7.63 -32.29
N GLN A 437 -24.79 6.41 -32.01
CA GLN A 437 -24.82 5.29 -32.95
C GLN A 437 -26.25 4.87 -33.34
N GLN A 438 -27.26 5.16 -32.51
CA GLN A 438 -28.65 4.80 -32.81
C GLN A 438 -29.18 5.52 -34.06
N GLU A 439 -28.67 6.73 -34.37
CA GLU A 439 -29.04 7.42 -35.60
C GLU A 439 -28.59 6.66 -36.84
N ILE A 440 -27.36 6.11 -36.81
CA ILE A 440 -26.81 5.30 -37.91
C ILE A 440 -27.62 4.01 -38.07
N VAL A 441 -27.96 3.35 -36.96
CA VAL A 441 -28.84 2.16 -36.93
C VAL A 441 -30.18 2.45 -37.60
N ASN A 442 -30.86 3.52 -37.17
CA ASN A 442 -32.18 3.84 -37.66
C ASN A 442 -32.19 4.12 -39.17
N ARG A 443 -31.16 4.81 -39.68
CA ARG A 443 -31.04 5.11 -41.12
C ARG A 443 -30.80 3.86 -41.95
N LEU A 444 -29.84 3.03 -41.56
CA LEU A 444 -29.41 1.90 -42.37
C LEU A 444 -30.30 0.66 -42.22
N GLN A 445 -31.00 0.47 -41.10
CA GLN A 445 -32.02 -0.59 -40.98
C GLN A 445 -33.20 -0.36 -41.93
N ALA A 446 -33.47 0.89 -42.31
CA ALA A 446 -34.53 1.20 -43.27
C ALA A 446 -34.17 0.77 -44.71
N THR A 447 -32.88 0.57 -45.00
CA THR A 447 -32.39 0.36 -46.37
C THR A 447 -31.58 -0.93 -46.56
N THR A 448 -31.22 -1.62 -45.48
CA THR A 448 -30.40 -2.85 -45.53
C THR A 448 -31.01 -3.97 -44.69
N ASP A 449 -30.88 -5.21 -45.17
CA ASP A 449 -31.38 -6.42 -44.49
C ASP A 449 -30.34 -6.98 -43.48
N LEU A 450 -29.49 -6.11 -42.94
CA LEU A 450 -28.43 -6.48 -42.01
C LEU A 450 -29.00 -6.75 -40.61
N ASP A 451 -28.69 -7.92 -40.06
CA ASP A 451 -29.00 -8.24 -38.66
C ASP A 451 -28.41 -7.20 -37.69
N THR A 452 -29.20 -6.81 -36.70
CA THR A 452 -28.88 -5.83 -35.66
C THR A 452 -27.54 -6.08 -34.98
N ARG A 453 -27.12 -7.35 -34.79
CA ARG A 453 -25.81 -7.68 -34.20
C ARG A 453 -24.64 -7.36 -35.14
N LYS A 454 -24.72 -7.76 -36.41
CA LYS A 454 -23.69 -7.43 -37.41
C LYS A 454 -23.58 -5.91 -37.61
N PHE A 455 -24.71 -5.24 -37.52
CA PHE A 455 -24.76 -3.78 -37.60
C PHE A 455 -24.09 -3.11 -36.39
N ALA A 456 -24.36 -3.59 -35.19
CA ALA A 456 -23.70 -3.13 -33.98
C ALA A 456 -22.18 -3.39 -34.03
N ASP A 457 -21.72 -4.47 -34.66
CA ASP A 457 -20.29 -4.72 -34.86
C ASP A 457 -19.65 -3.74 -35.88
N LEU A 458 -20.39 -3.34 -36.93
CA LEU A 458 -19.96 -2.36 -37.94
C LEU A 458 -19.89 -0.93 -37.41
N VAL A 459 -20.86 -0.53 -36.58
CA VAL A 459 -21.03 0.86 -36.10
C VAL A 459 -20.47 1.06 -34.68
N GLY A 460 -20.31 -0.03 -33.92
CA GLY A 460 -19.98 -0.04 -32.49
C GLY A 460 -18.63 0.56 -32.09
N GLN A 461 -17.88 1.11 -33.03
CA GLN A 461 -16.56 1.70 -32.79
C GLN A 461 -16.50 3.23 -32.93
N LEU A 462 -17.59 3.93 -33.29
CA LEU A 462 -17.60 5.40 -33.30
C LEU A 462 -17.78 5.96 -31.90
N PRO A 463 -16.74 6.60 -31.31
CA PRO A 463 -16.86 7.16 -29.97
C PRO A 463 -17.70 8.44 -30.03
N ALA A 464 -18.79 8.52 -29.27
CA ALA A 464 -19.64 9.71 -29.20
C ALA A 464 -18.84 10.98 -28.85
N GLU A 465 -17.77 10.83 -28.05
CA GLU A 465 -16.84 11.91 -27.70
C GLU A 465 -16.12 12.49 -28.92
N VAL A 466 -15.74 11.65 -29.89
CA VAL A 466 -15.06 12.10 -31.12
C VAL A 466 -16.02 12.90 -31.97
N ILE A 467 -17.28 12.45 -32.08
CA ILE A 467 -18.32 13.17 -32.81
C ILE A 467 -18.65 14.51 -32.16
N HIS A 468 -18.74 14.54 -30.83
CA HIS A 468 -18.96 15.78 -30.09
C HIS A 468 -17.80 16.76 -30.25
N ALA A 469 -16.55 16.28 -30.14
CA ALA A 469 -15.37 17.11 -30.36
C ALA A 469 -15.31 17.64 -31.81
N ALA A 470 -15.62 16.80 -32.80
CA ALA A 470 -15.70 17.19 -34.20
C ALA A 470 -16.77 18.27 -34.41
N GLN A 471 -17.97 18.11 -33.86
CA GLN A 471 -19.02 19.12 -33.96
C GLN A 471 -18.60 20.45 -33.32
N GLN A 472 -17.98 20.43 -32.13
CA GLN A 472 -17.50 21.65 -31.48
C GLN A 472 -16.42 22.37 -32.26
N GLN A 473 -15.57 21.63 -32.95
CA GLN A 473 -14.50 22.20 -33.77
C GLN A 473 -15.02 22.70 -35.12
N TRP A 474 -15.88 21.93 -35.78
CA TRP A 474 -16.31 22.19 -37.15
C TRP A 474 -17.52 23.12 -37.25
N LEU A 475 -18.50 22.96 -36.36
CA LEU A 475 -19.81 23.62 -36.44
C LEU A 475 -20.27 24.01 -35.02
N PRO A 476 -19.56 24.91 -34.32
CA PRO A 476 -19.80 25.20 -32.89
C PRO A 476 -21.23 25.70 -32.59
N HIS A 477 -21.89 26.38 -33.54
CA HIS A 477 -23.22 26.96 -33.35
C HIS A 477 -24.36 26.13 -33.97
N LEU A 478 -24.08 24.90 -34.40
CA LEU A 478 -24.98 24.03 -35.16
C LEU A 478 -26.41 23.94 -34.61
N ALA A 479 -26.57 23.82 -33.30
CA ALA A 479 -27.90 23.70 -32.67
C ALA A 479 -28.74 24.97 -32.85
N MET A 480 -28.12 26.15 -32.78
CA MET A 480 -28.80 27.43 -32.97
C MET A 480 -29.22 27.59 -34.43
N GLU A 481 -28.33 27.25 -35.36
CA GLU A 481 -28.63 27.35 -36.79
C GLU A 481 -29.78 26.45 -37.23
N LEU A 482 -29.80 25.19 -36.75
CA LEU A 482 -30.89 24.28 -37.08
C LEU A 482 -32.22 24.75 -36.51
N SER A 483 -32.23 25.34 -35.31
CA SER A 483 -33.43 25.93 -34.72
C SER A 483 -33.95 27.17 -35.46
N GLY A 484 -33.05 27.96 -36.08
CA GLY A 484 -33.40 29.11 -36.92
C GLY A 484 -33.72 28.75 -38.37
N SER A 485 -33.26 27.60 -38.87
CA SER A 485 -33.54 27.18 -40.26
C SER A 485 -34.99 26.74 -40.49
N GLU A 486 -35.69 26.25 -39.45
CA GLU A 486 -37.13 25.94 -39.52
C GLU A 486 -38.01 27.17 -39.25
N ALA A 487 -37.46 28.21 -38.63
CA ALA A 487 -38.12 29.47 -38.31
C ALA A 487 -37.41 30.60 -39.05
N GLY A 488 -37.79 30.81 -40.32
CA GLY A 488 -37.16 31.76 -41.24
C GLY A 488 -36.67 33.07 -40.61
N GLU A 489 -35.52 33.52 -41.10
CA GLU A 489 -34.76 34.73 -40.73
C GLU A 489 -33.96 34.64 -39.41
N THR A 490 -32.63 34.51 -39.54
CA THR A 490 -31.68 35.56 -39.09
C THR A 490 -30.35 35.36 -39.82
N LEU A 491 -30.04 36.30 -40.72
CA LEU A 491 -28.73 36.47 -41.35
C LEU A 491 -27.69 36.88 -40.30
N VAL A 492 -26.57 36.16 -40.19
CA VAL A 492 -25.34 36.70 -39.61
C VAL A 492 -24.40 36.98 -40.77
N ARG A 493 -24.05 38.26 -40.99
CA ARG A 493 -23.10 38.69 -42.02
C ARG A 493 -21.69 38.35 -41.56
N LEU A 494 -20.85 37.88 -42.48
CA LEU A 494 -19.40 37.63 -42.27
C LEU A 494 -18.65 38.86 -41.71
N GLU A 495 -19.14 40.07 -41.97
CA GLU A 495 -18.56 41.33 -41.48
C GLU A 495 -18.71 41.53 -39.97
N ASP A 496 -19.71 40.90 -39.33
CA ASP A 496 -19.92 40.97 -37.88
C ASP A 496 -19.00 39.99 -37.10
N TYR A 497 -18.42 39.00 -37.80
CA TYR A 497 -17.57 37.96 -37.20
C TYR A 497 -16.14 38.41 -36.91
N GLU A 498 -15.55 39.28 -37.73
CA GLU A 498 -14.19 39.80 -37.48
C GLU A 498 -14.15 40.69 -36.22
N GLY A 499 -15.21 41.48 -35.99
CA GLY A 499 -15.34 42.35 -34.82
C GLY A 499 -15.57 41.60 -33.50
N GLU A 500 -16.28 40.46 -33.52
CA GLU A 500 -16.51 39.66 -32.30
C GLU A 500 -15.31 38.80 -31.90
N GLN A 501 -14.49 38.33 -32.84
CA GLN A 501 -13.25 37.62 -32.51
C GLN A 501 -12.20 38.57 -31.91
N GLU A 502 -12.06 39.78 -32.44
CA GLU A 502 -11.13 40.78 -31.92
C GLU A 502 -11.51 41.21 -30.50
N THR A 503 -12.80 41.46 -30.25
CA THR A 503 -13.30 41.83 -28.92
C THR A 503 -13.26 40.68 -27.90
N ARG A 504 -13.38 39.42 -28.32
CA ARG A 504 -13.21 38.25 -27.45
C ARG A 504 -11.75 38.01 -27.09
N MET A 505 -10.84 38.14 -28.06
CA MET A 505 -9.39 38.04 -27.84
C MET A 505 -8.90 39.12 -26.88
N ASP A 506 -9.40 40.36 -26.99
CA ASP A 506 -9.05 41.45 -26.08
C ASP A 506 -9.56 41.22 -24.64
N ARG A 507 -10.79 40.71 -24.47
CA ARG A 507 -11.30 40.35 -23.14
C ARG A 507 -10.54 39.19 -22.50
N GLU A 508 -10.08 38.22 -23.27
CA GLU A 508 -9.24 37.13 -22.78
C GLU A 508 -7.81 37.61 -22.44
N ARG A 509 -7.29 38.61 -23.16
CA ARG A 509 -6.02 39.29 -22.86
C ARG A 509 -6.09 40.08 -21.55
N GLU A 510 -7.16 40.85 -21.34
CA GLU A 510 -7.40 41.56 -20.08
C GLU A 510 -7.57 40.62 -18.89
N LYS A 511 -8.32 39.51 -19.06
CA LYS A 511 -8.43 38.48 -18.02
C LYS A 511 -7.09 37.83 -17.67
N ARG A 512 -6.21 37.60 -18.65
CA ARG A 512 -4.86 37.08 -18.40
C ARG A 512 -3.95 38.07 -17.68
N MET A 513 -4.11 39.37 -17.90
CA MET A 513 -3.38 40.40 -17.17
C MET A 513 -3.85 40.55 -15.71
N MET A 514 -5.13 40.34 -15.41
CA MET A 514 -5.64 40.43 -14.04
C MET A 514 -5.32 39.24 -13.13
N ILE A 515 -4.91 38.09 -13.69
CA ILE A 515 -4.62 36.86 -12.91
C ILE A 515 -3.10 36.69 -12.68
N GLY A 516 -2.27 37.60 -13.18
CA GLY A 516 -0.81 37.56 -13.09
C GLY A 516 -0.16 38.67 -12.25
N GLY A 517 -0.92 39.38 -11.41
CA GLY A 517 -0.45 40.46 -10.54
C GLY A 517 -0.36 40.07 -9.08
#